data_AF-A0A7V9NJV2-F1
#
_entry.id   AF-A0A7V9NJV2-F1
#
_cell.length_a   1.000
_cell.length_b   1.000
_cell.length_c   1.000
_cell.angle_alpha   90.00
_cell.angle_beta   90.00
_cell.angle_gamma   90.00
#
_symmetry.space_group_name_H-M   'P 1'
#
loop_
_entity.id
_entity.type
_entity.pdbx_description
1 polymer ?
#
loop_
_entity_poly.entity_id
_entity_poly.type
_entity_poly.pdbx_seq_one_letter_code
_entity_poly.pdbx_strand_id
1 'polypeptide(L)'
;SIEGDRLEISRLTARAGNTTIEGPGELTSIERLQGRLEARTEVLDLAELLAIASALTGGGPAGEKARGGHEADPMRMDVALTAARGRFGTYEFDDLSARVGIVPARVLLEEVSVRIFGGSLHGGVDVDPSGRAPRLRMTGRFEGLDVARLLEREAGGSGVTGRAGGTLSITATGADADALMRSARGNVTAAVTNGTIQGMDMVRAVVLAFGRPSGAPPEGTGSVFTRLGGTFTLAGASVSSENLALESRDFDMAGAATVNLVTGAVKATANVVLSPELTAQAGTDLRRYAGEDGRVVVPATISGTLERTRISLDITAAARRAIGNELRRRTKSLLDDLFRRPGER
;
A
#
# COMPACT_ATOMS: atom_id res chain seq x y z
N SER A 1 21.81 -20.02 -35.37
CA SER A 1 22.02 -19.98 -36.82
C SER A 1 22.06 -18.54 -37.28
N ILE A 2 22.88 -18.19 -38.29
CA ILE A 2 22.85 -16.86 -38.89
C ILE A 2 22.33 -17.02 -40.31
N GLU A 3 21.33 -16.23 -40.67
CA GLU A 3 20.75 -16.20 -42.01
C GLU A 3 20.51 -14.74 -42.41
N GLY A 4 21.41 -14.20 -43.24
CA GLY A 4 21.41 -12.78 -43.60
C GLY A 4 21.56 -11.89 -42.36
N ASP A 5 20.59 -10.98 -42.17
CA ASP A 5 20.51 -10.07 -41.01
C ASP A 5 19.76 -10.69 -39.80
N ARG A 6 19.52 -12.00 -39.80
CA ARG A 6 18.85 -12.69 -38.68
C ARG A 6 19.81 -13.60 -37.94
N LEU A 7 19.71 -13.60 -36.62
CA LEU A 7 20.42 -14.51 -35.73
C LEU A 7 19.40 -15.31 -34.93
N GLU A 8 19.35 -16.61 -35.14
CA GLU A 8 18.62 -17.54 -34.28
C GLU A 8 19.54 -18.03 -33.16
N ILE A 9 19.08 -17.93 -31.92
CA ILE A 9 19.80 -18.34 -30.72
C ILE A 9 19.07 -19.55 -30.13
N SER A 10 19.57 -20.75 -30.42
CA SER A 10 18.96 -21.98 -29.88
C SER A 10 19.18 -22.14 -28.37
N ARG A 11 20.27 -21.57 -27.85
CA ARG A 11 20.59 -21.55 -26.42
C ARG A 11 21.46 -20.35 -26.09
N LEU A 12 20.98 -19.51 -25.19
CA LEU A 12 21.76 -18.49 -24.49
C LEU A 12 21.95 -18.94 -23.03
N THR A 13 23.16 -18.75 -22.51
CA THR A 13 23.42 -18.84 -21.07
C THR A 13 24.25 -17.62 -20.67
N ALA A 14 23.72 -16.78 -19.78
CA ALA A 14 24.41 -15.63 -19.22
C ALA A 14 24.48 -15.78 -17.70
N ARG A 15 25.61 -15.42 -17.10
CA ARG A 15 25.83 -15.49 -15.65
C ARG A 15 26.33 -14.17 -15.11
N ALA A 16 25.77 -13.74 -14.00
CA ALA A 16 26.23 -12.61 -13.23
C ALA A 16 25.96 -12.86 -11.75
N GLY A 17 27.00 -12.86 -10.93
CA GLY A 17 26.87 -13.17 -9.51
C GLY A 17 26.13 -14.49 -9.29
N ASN A 18 24.97 -14.40 -8.63
CA ASN A 18 24.11 -15.54 -8.33
C ASN A 18 23.01 -15.79 -9.39
N THR A 19 22.90 -14.89 -10.36
CA THR A 19 21.89 -14.94 -11.42
C THR A 19 22.43 -15.72 -12.63
N THR A 20 21.74 -16.79 -13.02
CA THR A 20 22.00 -17.53 -14.27
C THR A 20 20.78 -17.47 -15.16
N ILE A 21 20.88 -16.78 -16.29
CA ILE A 21 19.80 -16.61 -17.27
C ILE A 21 20.02 -17.58 -18.41
N GLU A 22 18.99 -18.34 -18.74
CA GLU A 22 19.00 -19.32 -19.83
C GLU A 22 17.78 -19.17 -20.73
N GLY A 23 17.96 -19.40 -22.03
CA GLY A 23 16.84 -19.58 -22.93
C GLY A 23 17.16 -19.28 -24.39
N PRO A 24 16.23 -19.62 -25.29
CA PRO A 24 16.36 -19.30 -26.70
C PRO A 24 16.07 -17.83 -26.99
N GLY A 25 16.38 -17.40 -28.20
CA GLY A 25 15.99 -16.10 -28.71
C GLY A 25 16.21 -15.98 -30.21
N GLU A 26 15.85 -14.81 -30.74
CA GLU A 26 16.14 -14.41 -32.10
C GLU A 26 16.49 -12.94 -32.15
N LEU A 27 17.47 -12.57 -32.95
CA LEU A 27 17.55 -11.23 -33.52
C LEU A 27 16.88 -11.29 -34.89
N THR A 28 15.79 -10.54 -35.01
CA THR A 28 15.08 -10.32 -36.28
C THR A 28 15.83 -9.34 -37.19
N SER A 29 16.74 -8.53 -36.62
CA SER A 29 17.69 -7.69 -37.34
C SER A 29 18.93 -7.50 -36.48
N ILE A 30 20.08 -8.00 -36.92
CA ILE A 30 21.38 -7.83 -36.25
C ILE A 30 21.84 -6.38 -36.40
N GLU A 31 21.72 -5.82 -37.61
CA GLU A 31 22.09 -4.44 -37.92
C GLU A 31 21.36 -3.42 -37.05
N ARG A 32 20.07 -3.66 -36.77
CA ARG A 32 19.23 -2.76 -35.97
C ARG A 32 19.07 -3.18 -34.51
N LEU A 33 19.78 -4.23 -34.09
CA LEU A 33 19.67 -4.82 -32.75
C LEU A 33 18.21 -5.03 -32.32
N GLN A 34 17.42 -5.67 -33.19
CA GLN A 34 16.01 -5.97 -32.95
C GLN A 34 15.81 -7.46 -32.72
N GLY A 35 15.15 -7.83 -31.63
CA GLY A 35 15.01 -9.24 -31.31
C GLY A 35 14.01 -9.56 -30.21
N ARG A 36 13.88 -10.86 -29.99
CA ARG A 36 13.08 -11.46 -28.92
C ARG A 36 13.92 -12.45 -28.16
N LEU A 37 13.74 -12.51 -26.85
CA LEU A 37 14.45 -13.44 -25.99
C LEU A 37 13.48 -14.08 -25.00
N GLU A 38 13.65 -15.37 -24.75
CA GLU A 38 13.11 -16.02 -23.57
C GLU A 38 14.21 -16.10 -22.51
N ALA A 39 14.00 -15.46 -21.37
CA ALA A 39 14.91 -15.46 -20.23
C ALA A 39 14.28 -16.25 -19.09
N ARG A 40 14.89 -17.38 -18.74
CA ARG A 40 14.53 -18.21 -17.59
C ARG A 40 15.66 -18.18 -16.59
N THR A 41 15.35 -18.03 -15.32
CA THR A 41 16.33 -18.13 -14.24
C THR A 41 15.74 -18.82 -13.03
N GLU A 42 16.57 -19.59 -12.33
CA GLU A 42 16.18 -20.17 -11.05
C GLU A 42 16.24 -19.11 -9.94
N VAL A 43 17.29 -18.28 -9.94
CA VAL A 43 17.52 -17.23 -8.94
C VAL A 43 17.75 -15.91 -9.67
N LEU A 44 16.93 -14.91 -9.37
CA LEU A 44 17.08 -13.57 -9.91
C LEU A 44 17.45 -12.56 -8.82
N ASP A 45 18.60 -11.91 -8.96
CA ASP A 45 18.90 -10.69 -8.21
C ASP A 45 18.68 -9.47 -9.10
N LEU A 46 17.66 -8.66 -8.77
CA LEU A 46 17.33 -7.47 -9.54
C LEU A 46 18.42 -6.38 -9.43
N ALA A 47 19.20 -6.35 -8.34
CA ALA A 47 20.31 -5.41 -8.21
C ALA A 47 21.48 -5.77 -9.14
N GLU A 48 21.81 -7.07 -9.24
CA GLU A 48 22.80 -7.57 -10.20
C GLU A 48 22.33 -7.29 -11.65
N LEU A 49 21.06 -7.55 -11.97
CA LEU A 49 20.51 -7.32 -13.30
C LEU A 49 20.56 -5.83 -13.68
N LEU A 50 20.22 -4.94 -12.74
CA LEU A 50 20.29 -3.49 -12.98
C LEU A 50 21.73 -3.02 -13.19
N ALA A 51 22.69 -3.53 -12.42
CA ALA A 51 24.10 -3.20 -12.60
C ALA A 51 24.63 -3.59 -14.00
N ILE A 52 24.21 -4.75 -14.52
CA ILE A 52 24.55 -5.20 -15.88
C ILE A 52 23.90 -4.28 -16.91
N ALA A 53 22.61 -3.99 -16.76
CA ALA A 53 21.88 -3.10 -17.67
C ALA A 53 22.54 -1.70 -17.70
N SER A 54 22.93 -1.19 -16.54
CA SER A 54 23.71 0.05 -16.39
C SER A 54 25.06 0.00 -17.12
N ALA A 55 25.82 -1.09 -16.97
CA ALA A 55 27.10 -1.26 -17.64
C ALA A 55 26.97 -1.33 -19.17
N LEU A 56 25.93 -2.02 -19.67
CA LEU A 56 25.66 -2.16 -21.12
C LEU A 56 25.15 -0.88 -21.77
N THR A 57 24.46 -0.02 -21.01
CA THR A 57 23.87 1.24 -21.51
C THR A 57 24.76 2.46 -21.26
N GLY A 58 25.97 2.28 -20.72
CA GLY A 58 26.88 3.38 -20.35
C GLY A 58 26.40 4.21 -19.15
N GLY A 59 25.32 3.81 -18.49
CA GLY A 59 24.74 4.46 -17.31
C GLY A 59 25.31 3.91 -16.02
N GLY A 60 26.56 4.24 -15.69
CA GLY A 60 27.14 3.95 -14.37
C GLY A 60 26.42 4.67 -13.22
N PRO A 61 26.64 4.26 -11.95
CA PRO A 61 26.04 4.93 -10.79
C PRO A 61 26.38 6.42 -10.78
N ALA A 62 25.37 7.24 -10.45
CA ALA A 62 25.46 8.70 -10.46
C ALA A 62 26.58 9.19 -9.52
N GLY A 63 27.75 9.48 -10.07
CA GLY A 63 28.91 9.95 -9.31
C GLY A 63 30.22 9.94 -10.09
N GLU A 64 30.39 9.01 -11.04
CA GLU A 64 31.54 9.05 -11.94
C GLU A 64 31.21 9.89 -13.17
N LYS A 65 31.99 10.95 -13.39
CA LYS A 65 31.94 11.72 -14.65
C LYS A 65 32.24 10.76 -15.80
N ALA A 66 31.19 10.31 -16.49
CA ALA A 66 31.31 9.59 -17.74
C ALA A 66 32.04 10.48 -18.75
N ARG A 67 33.34 10.24 -18.92
CA ARG A 67 34.11 10.73 -20.06
C ARG A 67 33.69 9.89 -21.26
N GLY A 68 32.91 10.49 -22.16
CA GLY A 68 32.50 9.90 -23.43
C GLY A 68 31.18 9.15 -23.34
N GLY A 69 30.07 9.87 -23.54
CA GLY A 69 28.79 9.24 -23.81
C GLY A 69 28.85 8.57 -25.18
N HIS A 70 28.93 7.23 -25.20
CA HIS A 70 28.37 6.51 -26.32
C HIS A 70 26.86 6.63 -26.17
N GLU A 71 26.22 7.30 -27.13
CA GLU A 71 24.78 7.18 -27.34
C GLU A 71 24.51 5.69 -27.52
N ALA A 72 23.80 5.07 -26.57
CA ALA A 72 23.49 3.64 -26.67
C ALA A 72 22.74 3.42 -27.99
N ASP A 73 23.26 2.51 -28.82
CA ASP A 73 22.60 2.18 -30.09
C ASP A 73 21.14 1.82 -29.83
N PRO A 74 20.21 2.25 -30.70
CA PRO A 74 18.78 2.09 -30.50
C PRO A 74 18.36 0.61 -30.59
N MET A 75 18.55 -0.12 -29.49
CA MET A 75 18.19 -1.53 -29.36
C MET A 75 16.68 -1.66 -29.12
N ARG A 76 16.06 -2.64 -29.79
CA ARG A 76 14.68 -3.06 -29.55
C ARG A 76 14.62 -4.53 -29.17
N MET A 77 14.35 -4.81 -27.91
CA MET A 77 14.28 -6.18 -27.41
C MET A 77 12.96 -6.44 -26.71
N ASP A 78 12.28 -7.53 -27.07
CA ASP A 78 11.17 -8.08 -26.29
C ASP A 78 11.69 -9.30 -25.52
N VAL A 79 11.64 -9.25 -24.19
CA VAL A 79 12.16 -10.32 -23.33
C VAL A 79 11.02 -10.90 -22.50
N ALA A 80 10.70 -12.17 -22.69
CA ALA A 80 9.84 -12.91 -21.78
C ALA A 80 10.70 -13.43 -20.62
N LEU A 81 10.58 -12.78 -19.45
CA LEU A 81 11.36 -13.10 -18.25
C LEU A 81 10.54 -13.96 -17.29
N THR A 82 11.13 -15.06 -16.83
CA THR A 82 10.60 -15.87 -15.73
C THR A 82 11.69 -16.17 -14.70
N ALA A 83 11.36 -16.06 -13.42
CA ALA A 83 12.24 -16.44 -12.32
C ALA A 83 11.47 -17.23 -11.26
N ALA A 84 12.01 -18.41 -10.88
CA ALA A 84 11.38 -19.24 -9.84
C ALA A 84 11.43 -18.53 -8.47
N ARG A 85 12.57 -17.91 -8.15
CA ARG A 85 12.76 -17.10 -6.95
C ARG A 85 13.71 -15.95 -7.23
N GLY A 86 13.69 -14.93 -6.38
CA GLY A 86 14.61 -13.83 -6.49
C GLY A 86 14.56 -12.87 -5.32
N ARG A 87 15.34 -11.79 -5.45
CA ARG A 87 15.40 -10.73 -4.45
C ARG A 87 15.47 -9.34 -5.05
N PHE A 88 14.89 -8.40 -4.32
CA PHE A 88 14.99 -6.96 -4.54
C PHE A 88 15.45 -6.30 -3.23
N GLY A 89 16.74 -5.96 -3.14
CA GLY A 89 17.34 -5.54 -1.87
C GLY A 89 17.26 -6.68 -0.85
N THR A 90 16.62 -6.42 0.30
CA THR A 90 16.39 -7.42 1.36
C THR A 90 15.10 -8.22 1.19
N TYR A 91 14.33 -7.95 0.13
CA TYR A 91 13.04 -8.59 -0.07
C TYR A 91 13.14 -9.76 -1.01
N GLU A 92 12.64 -10.91 -0.58
CA GLU A 92 12.54 -12.11 -1.40
C GLU A 92 11.18 -12.18 -2.10
N PHE A 93 11.18 -12.73 -3.30
CA PHE A 93 9.98 -13.00 -4.08
C PHE A 93 10.08 -14.36 -4.77
N ASP A 94 8.92 -14.91 -5.13
CA ASP A 94 8.79 -16.15 -5.88
C ASP A 94 7.97 -15.94 -7.15
N ASP A 95 8.10 -16.88 -8.09
CA ASP A 95 7.26 -17.00 -9.29
C ASP A 95 7.07 -15.69 -10.04
N LEU A 96 8.19 -15.03 -10.37
CA LEU A 96 8.18 -13.84 -11.21
C LEU A 96 7.96 -14.23 -12.66
N SER A 97 7.02 -13.57 -13.33
CA SER A 97 6.92 -13.52 -14.78
C SER A 97 6.70 -12.09 -15.24
N ALA A 98 7.35 -11.67 -16.32
CA ALA A 98 7.15 -10.35 -16.92
C ALA A 98 7.49 -10.38 -18.42
N ARG A 99 6.87 -9.49 -19.19
CA ARG A 99 7.34 -9.13 -20.53
C ARG A 99 8.08 -7.81 -20.48
N VAL A 100 9.33 -7.79 -20.90
CA VAL A 100 10.20 -6.61 -20.87
C VAL A 100 10.41 -6.12 -22.29
N GLY A 101 9.79 -5.01 -22.65
CA GLY A 101 10.05 -4.29 -23.89
C GLY A 101 11.12 -3.22 -23.66
N ILE A 102 12.26 -3.37 -24.31
CA ILE A 102 13.35 -2.39 -24.31
C ILE A 102 13.28 -1.68 -25.66
N VAL A 103 13.12 -0.35 -25.65
CA VAL A 103 13.16 0.49 -26.85
C VAL A 103 14.03 1.71 -26.56
N PRO A 104 14.44 2.49 -27.58
CA PRO A 104 15.23 3.69 -27.36
C PRO A 104 14.55 4.62 -26.36
N ALA A 105 15.29 5.01 -25.32
CA ALA A 105 14.83 5.89 -24.24
C ALA A 105 13.59 5.42 -23.45
N ARG A 106 13.25 4.12 -23.45
CA ARG A 106 12.16 3.59 -22.63
C ARG A 106 12.30 2.09 -22.35
N VAL A 107 12.02 1.68 -21.11
CA VAL A 107 11.93 0.28 -20.70
C VAL A 107 10.54 0.03 -20.13
N LEU A 108 9.83 -0.93 -20.70
CA LEU A 108 8.45 -1.27 -20.34
C LEU A 108 8.41 -2.70 -19.81
N LEU A 109 7.93 -2.89 -18.59
CA LEU A 109 7.61 -4.18 -18.03
C LEU A 109 6.09 -4.31 -18.02
N GLU A 110 5.57 -5.25 -18.79
CA GLU A 110 4.15 -5.56 -18.89
C GLU A 110 3.88 -6.95 -18.32
N GLU A 111 2.63 -7.18 -17.93
CA GLU A 111 2.18 -8.48 -17.39
C GLU A 111 3.07 -8.98 -16.25
N VAL A 112 3.59 -8.06 -15.43
CA VAL A 112 4.37 -8.41 -14.25
C VAL A 112 3.44 -9.18 -13.32
N SER A 113 3.83 -10.39 -12.95
CA SER A 113 3.19 -11.23 -11.96
C SER A 113 4.27 -11.76 -11.03
N VAL A 114 4.09 -11.61 -9.72
CA VAL A 114 5.07 -12.05 -8.74
C VAL A 114 4.40 -12.39 -7.42
N ARG A 115 4.89 -13.41 -6.72
CA ARG A 115 4.49 -13.69 -5.34
C ARG A 115 5.48 -13.04 -4.37
N ILE A 116 4.97 -12.20 -3.49
CA ILE A 116 5.79 -11.48 -2.51
C ILE A 116 4.98 -11.26 -1.23
N PHE A 117 5.65 -11.25 -0.08
CA PHE A 117 5.02 -11.09 1.24
C PHE A 117 3.84 -12.06 1.48
N GLY A 118 3.90 -13.28 0.92
CA GLY A 118 2.83 -14.28 1.08
C GLY A 118 1.53 -13.98 0.32
N GLY A 119 1.54 -13.02 -0.62
CA GLY A 119 0.44 -12.77 -1.56
C GLY A 119 0.97 -12.60 -2.99
N SER A 120 0.15 -12.00 -3.87
CA SER A 120 0.50 -11.75 -5.27
C SER A 120 0.43 -10.28 -5.64
N LEU A 121 1.26 -9.88 -6.61
CA LEU A 121 1.27 -8.57 -7.23
C LEU A 121 1.20 -8.76 -8.74
N HIS A 122 0.30 -8.02 -9.38
CA HIS A 122 0.14 -7.99 -10.84
C HIS A 122 0.15 -6.55 -11.35
N GLY A 123 0.89 -6.25 -12.41
CA GLY A 123 0.94 -4.88 -12.92
C GLY A 123 1.90 -4.63 -14.07
N GLY A 124 2.29 -3.37 -14.21
CA GLY A 124 3.26 -2.91 -15.18
C GLY A 124 4.12 -1.77 -14.65
N VAL A 125 5.33 -1.67 -15.21
CA VAL A 125 6.32 -0.65 -14.88
C VAL A 125 6.80 -0.01 -16.17
N ASP A 126 6.84 1.30 -16.19
CA ASP A 126 7.24 2.12 -17.33
C ASP A 126 8.37 3.04 -16.87
N VAL A 127 9.56 2.79 -17.40
CA VAL A 127 10.78 3.52 -17.08
C VAL A 127 11.17 4.35 -18.28
N ASP A 128 11.21 5.66 -18.10
CA ASP A 128 11.79 6.61 -19.03
C ASP A 128 13.15 7.05 -18.45
N PRO A 129 14.26 6.45 -18.90
CA PRO A 129 15.60 6.84 -18.47
C PRO A 129 16.06 8.18 -19.06
N SER A 130 15.27 8.84 -19.91
CA SER A 130 15.69 10.09 -20.55
C SER A 130 15.79 11.26 -19.56
N GLY A 131 16.75 12.15 -19.84
CA GLY A 131 17.02 13.31 -18.99
C GLY A 131 17.96 13.01 -17.82
N ARG A 132 18.09 14.00 -16.91
CA ARG A 132 19.05 13.93 -15.79
C ARG A 132 18.63 12.98 -14.66
N ALA A 133 17.35 12.64 -14.58
CA ALA A 133 16.79 11.76 -13.57
C ALA A 133 15.72 10.86 -14.22
N PRO A 134 15.88 9.53 -14.19
CA PRO A 134 14.90 8.59 -14.73
C PRO A 134 13.51 8.81 -14.14
N ARG A 135 12.48 8.70 -14.97
CA ARG A 135 11.08 8.72 -14.55
C ARG A 135 10.54 7.30 -14.53
N LEU A 136 9.80 6.99 -13.48
CA LEU A 136 9.17 5.70 -13.24
C LEU A 136 7.67 5.90 -13.14
N ARG A 137 6.89 5.05 -13.79
CA ARG A 137 5.46 4.89 -13.54
C ARG A 137 5.16 3.43 -13.29
N MET A 138 4.42 3.14 -12.23
CA MET A 138 4.02 1.81 -11.83
C MET A 138 2.51 1.80 -11.62
N THR A 139 1.85 0.81 -12.21
CA THR A 139 0.42 0.54 -11.98
C THR A 139 0.23 -0.93 -11.69
N GLY A 140 -0.74 -1.25 -10.84
CA GLY A 140 -0.99 -2.66 -10.53
C GLY A 140 -2.07 -2.89 -9.51
N ARG A 141 -2.26 -4.17 -9.21
CA ARG A 141 -3.10 -4.71 -8.15
C ARG A 141 -2.29 -5.69 -7.32
N PHE A 142 -2.59 -5.74 -6.04
CA PHE A 142 -2.01 -6.71 -5.12
C PHE A 142 -3.12 -7.39 -4.34
N GLU A 143 -2.92 -8.66 -3.99
CA GLU A 143 -3.93 -9.48 -3.34
C GLU A 143 -3.29 -10.40 -2.30
N GLY A 144 -3.91 -10.48 -1.13
CA GLY A 144 -3.52 -11.42 -0.08
C GLY A 144 -2.16 -11.15 0.57
N LEU A 145 -1.57 -9.96 0.40
CA LEU A 145 -0.28 -9.62 1.01
C LEU A 145 -0.39 -9.73 2.53
N ASP A 146 0.58 -10.38 3.16
CA ASP A 146 0.66 -10.48 4.61
C ASP A 146 1.16 -9.16 5.19
N VAL A 147 0.29 -8.45 5.91
CA VAL A 147 0.61 -7.14 6.49
C VAL A 147 1.71 -7.24 7.53
N ALA A 148 1.77 -8.34 8.29
CA ALA A 148 2.80 -8.51 9.30
C ALA A 148 4.18 -8.65 8.64
N ARG A 149 4.29 -9.45 7.58
CA ARG A 149 5.54 -9.58 6.79
C ARG A 149 5.93 -8.30 6.06
N LEU A 150 4.96 -7.54 5.56
CA LEU A 150 5.23 -6.26 4.89
C LEU A 150 5.87 -5.23 5.84
N LEU A 151 5.39 -5.21 7.08
CA LEU A 151 5.85 -4.29 8.12
C LEU A 151 7.03 -4.85 8.93
N GLU A 152 7.46 -6.08 8.64
CA GLU A 152 8.60 -6.72 9.30
C GLU A 152 9.90 -6.06 8.81
N ARG A 153 10.41 -5.12 9.60
CA ARG A 153 11.63 -4.39 9.21
C ARG A 153 12.73 -4.26 10.24
N GLU A 154 12.56 -4.63 11.51
CA GLU A 154 13.58 -4.98 12.52
C GLU A 154 12.86 -5.23 13.88
N ALA A 155 13.59 -5.70 14.91
CA ALA A 155 13.06 -6.33 16.12
C ALA A 155 11.96 -5.53 16.87
N GLY A 156 10.70 -5.99 16.79
CA GLY A 156 9.57 -5.39 17.51
C GLY A 156 8.20 -6.00 17.20
N GLY A 157 8.05 -6.65 16.03
CA GLY A 157 6.79 -7.20 15.55
C GLY A 157 5.85 -6.12 15.00
N SER A 158 4.91 -6.52 14.14
CA SER A 158 3.93 -5.59 13.57
C SER A 158 2.76 -5.36 14.55
N GLY A 159 2.45 -4.10 14.84
CA GLY A 159 1.25 -3.71 15.59
C GLY A 159 -0.06 -3.94 14.80
N VAL A 160 0.04 -4.30 13.52
CA VAL A 160 -1.10 -4.57 12.63
C VAL A 160 -0.93 -5.90 11.89
N THR A 161 -1.97 -6.72 11.84
CA THR A 161 -2.00 -7.98 11.08
C THR A 161 -3.14 -7.99 10.06
N GLY A 162 -3.17 -9.03 9.22
CA GLY A 162 -4.25 -9.28 8.26
C GLY A 162 -3.74 -9.46 6.83
N ARG A 163 -4.68 -9.54 5.89
CA ARG A 163 -4.40 -9.73 4.45
C ARG A 163 -4.75 -8.46 3.69
N ALA A 164 -3.76 -7.83 3.06
CA ALA A 164 -3.94 -6.63 2.27
C ALA A 164 -4.21 -6.96 0.80
N GLY A 165 -5.18 -6.24 0.22
CA GLY A 165 -5.46 -6.24 -1.21
C GLY A 165 -5.83 -4.85 -1.70
N GLY A 166 -5.57 -4.56 -2.96
CA GLY A 166 -5.79 -3.22 -3.50
C GLY A 166 -5.22 -2.97 -4.89
N THR A 167 -5.26 -1.71 -5.29
CA THR A 167 -4.68 -1.19 -6.53
C THR A 167 -3.79 0.00 -6.25
N LEU A 168 -2.80 0.22 -7.11
CA LEU A 168 -1.86 1.31 -7.01
C LEU A 168 -1.58 1.94 -8.37
N SER A 169 -1.29 3.24 -8.34
CA SER A 169 -0.75 4.00 -9.47
C SER A 169 0.23 5.03 -8.91
N ILE A 170 1.52 4.79 -9.12
CA ILE A 170 2.62 5.57 -8.55
C ILE A 170 3.52 6.08 -9.66
N THR A 171 3.96 7.33 -9.56
CA THR A 171 5.03 7.91 -10.37
C THR A 171 6.18 8.34 -9.47
N ALA A 172 7.40 8.22 -9.94
CA ALA A 172 8.60 8.65 -9.21
C ALA A 172 9.67 9.13 -10.21
N THR A 173 10.64 9.89 -9.71
CA THR A 173 11.77 10.39 -10.49
C THR A 173 13.06 10.32 -9.69
N GLY A 174 14.05 9.57 -10.14
CA GLY A 174 15.29 9.40 -9.39
C GLY A 174 16.26 8.42 -10.03
N ALA A 175 17.55 8.63 -9.78
CA ALA A 175 18.63 7.73 -10.22
C ALA A 175 18.92 6.61 -9.20
N ASP A 176 18.41 6.75 -7.97
CA ASP A 176 18.61 5.82 -6.87
C ASP A 176 17.31 5.64 -6.06
N ALA A 177 17.30 4.63 -5.18
CA ALA A 177 16.13 4.27 -4.38
C ALA A 177 15.64 5.41 -3.47
N ASP A 178 16.55 6.19 -2.89
CA ASP A 178 16.21 7.29 -1.99
C ASP A 178 15.58 8.47 -2.75
N ALA A 179 16.07 8.78 -3.95
CA ALA A 179 15.51 9.77 -4.85
C ALA A 179 14.12 9.35 -5.36
N LEU A 180 13.96 8.08 -5.72
CA LEU A 180 12.66 7.51 -6.09
C LEU A 180 11.68 7.61 -4.92
N MET A 181 12.07 7.23 -3.70
CA MET A 181 11.21 7.29 -2.52
C MET A 181 10.78 8.72 -2.18
N ARG A 182 11.71 9.68 -2.23
CA ARG A 182 11.40 11.10 -1.95
C ARG A 182 10.51 11.75 -3.01
N SER A 183 10.60 11.30 -4.26
CA SER A 183 9.83 11.86 -5.38
C SER A 183 8.52 11.13 -5.65
N ALA A 184 8.34 9.93 -5.09
CA ALA A 184 7.18 9.06 -5.30
C ALA A 184 5.88 9.80 -5.01
N ARG A 185 4.94 9.77 -5.96
CA ARG A 185 3.61 10.35 -5.82
C ARG A 185 2.60 9.44 -6.47
N GLY A 186 1.40 9.36 -5.92
CA GLY A 186 0.40 8.49 -6.49
C GLY A 186 -0.81 8.25 -5.62
N ASN A 187 -1.68 7.37 -6.10
CA ASN A 187 -2.87 6.94 -5.39
C ASN A 187 -2.82 5.42 -5.18
N VAL A 188 -3.30 4.99 -4.02
CA VAL A 188 -3.43 3.60 -3.64
C VAL A 188 -4.84 3.40 -3.07
N THR A 189 -5.58 2.43 -3.58
CA THR A 189 -6.82 1.98 -2.94
C THR A 189 -6.51 0.65 -2.30
N ALA A 190 -6.68 0.54 -0.99
CA ALA A 190 -6.30 -0.66 -0.27
C ALA A 190 -7.31 -1.01 0.82
N ALA A 191 -7.42 -2.30 1.10
CA ALA A 191 -8.09 -2.81 2.27
C ALA A 191 -7.29 -3.97 2.87
N VAL A 192 -7.22 -4.00 4.19
CA VAL A 192 -6.78 -5.13 4.99
C VAL A 192 -8.02 -5.85 5.49
N THR A 193 -8.04 -7.17 5.39
CA THR A 193 -9.14 -8.00 5.91
C THR A 193 -8.64 -8.96 6.98
N ASN A 194 -9.55 -9.31 7.89
CA ASN A 194 -9.34 -10.31 8.94
C ASN A 194 -8.04 -10.09 9.71
N GLY A 195 -7.91 -8.91 10.31
CA GLY A 195 -6.68 -8.46 10.95
C GLY A 195 -6.86 -8.09 12.41
N THR A 196 -5.75 -7.72 13.04
CA THR A 196 -5.72 -7.20 14.40
C THR A 196 -4.95 -5.89 14.47
N ILE A 197 -5.31 -5.01 15.41
CA ILE A 197 -4.55 -3.80 15.73
C ILE A 197 -4.22 -3.81 17.21
N GLN A 198 -2.95 -3.68 17.54
CA GLN A 198 -2.50 -3.59 18.93
C GLN A 198 -3.05 -2.33 19.60
N GLY A 199 -3.58 -2.48 20.82
CA GLY A 199 -4.19 -1.38 21.59
C GLY A 199 -5.65 -1.10 21.24
N MET A 200 -6.21 -1.77 20.24
CA MET A 200 -7.63 -1.62 19.88
C MET A 200 -8.57 -2.22 20.95
N ASP A 201 -8.09 -3.21 21.70
CA ASP A 201 -8.74 -3.80 22.86
C ASP A 201 -9.02 -2.78 23.97
N MET A 202 -8.22 -1.71 24.05
CA MET A 202 -8.44 -0.61 24.99
C MET A 202 -9.76 0.12 24.76
N VAL A 203 -10.29 0.15 23.53
CA VAL A 203 -11.57 0.82 23.24
C VAL A 203 -12.69 0.19 24.07
N ARG A 204 -12.76 -1.15 24.07
CA ARG A 204 -13.73 -1.88 24.88
C ARG A 204 -13.51 -1.63 26.37
N ALA A 205 -12.26 -1.67 26.84
CA ALA A 205 -11.94 -1.45 28.25
C ALA A 205 -12.39 -0.06 28.74
N VAL A 206 -12.15 0.99 27.95
CA VAL A 206 -12.58 2.35 28.30
C VAL A 206 -14.09 2.48 28.32
N VAL A 207 -14.81 1.90 27.35
CA VAL A 207 -16.28 1.92 27.33
C VAL A 207 -16.86 1.20 28.57
N LEU A 208 -16.31 0.04 28.91
CA LEU A 208 -16.78 -0.77 30.03
C LEU A 208 -16.37 -0.21 31.40
N ALA A 209 -15.28 0.54 31.50
CA ALA A 209 -14.84 1.17 32.75
C ALA A 209 -15.91 2.13 33.33
N PHE A 210 -16.76 2.70 32.47
CA PHE A 210 -17.89 3.54 32.87
C PHE A 210 -19.24 2.80 32.84
N GLY A 211 -19.25 1.52 32.48
CA GLY A 211 -20.44 0.69 32.29
C GLY A 211 -20.70 -0.34 33.40
N ARG A 212 -21.68 -1.22 33.16
CA ARG A 212 -21.96 -2.41 33.99
C ARG A 212 -21.83 -3.65 33.09
N PRO A 213 -20.62 -4.18 32.87
CA PRO A 213 -20.43 -5.35 32.03
C PRO A 213 -21.18 -6.55 32.60
N SER A 214 -21.83 -7.34 31.74
CA SER A 214 -22.45 -8.60 32.11
C SER A 214 -21.96 -9.72 31.19
N GLY A 215 -21.59 -10.86 31.78
CA GLY A 215 -21.08 -12.02 31.06
C GLY A 215 -19.61 -11.93 30.64
N ALA A 216 -19.07 -13.05 30.14
CA ALA A 216 -17.73 -13.10 29.57
C ALA A 216 -17.72 -12.46 28.16
N PRO A 217 -16.63 -11.79 27.73
CA PRO A 217 -16.51 -11.28 26.37
C PRO A 217 -16.58 -12.43 25.36
N PRO A 218 -17.37 -12.30 24.28
CA PRO A 218 -17.35 -13.25 23.17
C PRO A 218 -15.94 -13.39 22.54
N GLU A 219 -15.68 -14.51 21.85
CA GLU A 219 -14.43 -14.64 21.07
C GLU A 219 -14.31 -13.55 19.99
N GLY A 220 -13.08 -13.06 19.79
CA GLY A 220 -12.74 -12.02 18.81
C GLY A 220 -13.01 -10.57 19.25
N THR A 221 -13.39 -10.34 20.51
CA THR A 221 -13.63 -8.99 21.03
C THR A 221 -12.35 -8.19 21.25
N GLY A 222 -12.44 -6.87 21.05
CA GLY A 222 -11.39 -5.92 21.40
C GLY A 222 -10.36 -5.64 20.30
N SER A 223 -9.63 -6.66 19.82
CA SER A 223 -8.44 -6.43 18.97
C SER A 223 -8.58 -6.85 17.51
N VAL A 224 -9.69 -7.49 17.12
CA VAL A 224 -9.91 -8.02 15.76
C VAL A 224 -10.80 -7.09 14.95
N PHE A 225 -10.49 -6.90 13.67
CA PHE A 225 -11.33 -6.23 12.68
C PHE A 225 -11.58 -7.13 11.46
N THR A 226 -12.74 -6.97 10.84
CA THR A 226 -13.08 -7.71 9.60
C THR A 226 -12.52 -7.00 8.38
N ARG A 227 -12.55 -5.67 8.36
CA ARG A 227 -12.06 -4.84 7.26
C ARG A 227 -11.50 -3.51 7.76
N LEU A 228 -10.36 -3.10 7.21
CA LEU A 228 -9.79 -1.75 7.34
C LEU A 228 -9.43 -1.28 5.93
N GLY A 229 -10.03 -0.22 5.40
CA GLY A 229 -9.76 0.21 4.04
C GLY A 229 -9.96 1.70 3.79
N GLY A 230 -9.48 2.16 2.65
CA GLY A 230 -9.58 3.55 2.24
C GLY A 230 -8.87 3.82 0.91
N THR A 231 -8.90 5.08 0.51
CA THR A 231 -8.09 5.63 -0.57
C THR A 231 -6.95 6.44 0.05
N PHE A 232 -5.75 6.21 -0.46
CA PHE A 232 -4.51 6.76 0.06
C PHE A 232 -3.78 7.54 -1.02
N THR A 233 -3.26 8.70 -0.66
CA THR A 233 -2.37 9.51 -1.48
C THR A 233 -0.95 9.35 -0.96
N LEU A 234 -0.03 9.00 -1.86
CA LEU A 234 1.41 8.96 -1.60
C LEU A 234 2.03 10.28 -2.05
N ALA A 235 2.85 10.89 -1.19
CA ALA A 235 3.68 12.05 -1.50
C ALA A 235 5.03 11.96 -0.75
N GLY A 236 6.06 11.54 -1.48
CA GLY A 236 7.35 11.16 -0.94
C GLY A 236 7.21 10.01 0.05
N ALA A 237 7.74 10.19 1.25
CA ALA A 237 7.60 9.24 2.35
C ALA A 237 6.27 9.36 3.13
N SER A 238 5.35 10.23 2.73
CA SER A 238 4.08 10.45 3.44
C SER A 238 2.92 9.79 2.71
N VAL A 239 2.15 8.99 3.42
CA VAL A 239 0.88 8.40 2.96
C VAL A 239 -0.25 9.01 3.75
N SER A 240 -1.30 9.49 3.10
CA SER A 240 -2.47 10.07 3.76
C SER A 240 -3.78 9.53 3.20
N SER A 241 -4.78 9.36 4.07
CA SER A 241 -6.16 9.01 3.69
C SER A 241 -7.14 9.91 4.45
N GLU A 242 -8.22 10.31 3.77
CA GLU A 242 -9.31 11.11 4.35
C GLU A 242 -10.60 10.30 4.56
N ASN A 243 -10.65 9.08 4.04
CA ASN A 243 -11.83 8.21 3.98
C ASN A 243 -11.53 6.81 4.54
N LEU A 244 -10.71 6.74 5.59
CA LEU A 244 -10.38 5.50 6.26
C LEU A 244 -11.62 4.95 6.97
N ALA A 245 -11.93 3.68 6.76
CA ALA A 245 -13.01 2.97 7.43
C ALA A 245 -12.50 1.65 8.02
N LEU A 246 -12.86 1.38 9.26
CA LEU A 246 -12.63 0.10 9.94
C LEU A 246 -13.97 -0.47 10.39
N GLU A 247 -14.17 -1.75 10.10
CA GLU A 247 -15.32 -2.54 10.52
C GLU A 247 -14.85 -3.60 11.51
N SER A 248 -15.53 -3.69 12.65
CA SER A 248 -15.27 -4.72 13.64
C SER A 248 -16.57 -5.18 14.30
N ARG A 249 -16.49 -6.23 15.11
CA ARG A 249 -17.64 -6.71 15.88
C ARG A 249 -18.13 -5.68 16.90
N ASP A 250 -17.19 -5.04 17.60
CA ASP A 250 -17.51 -4.22 18.77
C ASP A 250 -17.83 -2.78 18.39
N PHE A 251 -17.25 -2.27 17.29
CA PHE A 251 -17.42 -0.90 16.81
C PHE A 251 -16.93 -0.72 15.37
N ASP A 252 -17.43 0.33 14.73
CA ASP A 252 -16.90 0.83 13.47
C ASP A 252 -16.04 2.07 13.72
N MET A 253 -15.08 2.34 12.84
CA MET A 253 -14.35 3.61 12.82
C MET A 253 -14.38 4.23 11.44
N ALA A 254 -14.59 5.55 11.38
CA ALA A 254 -14.45 6.33 10.15
C ALA A 254 -13.59 7.56 10.43
N GLY A 255 -12.62 7.86 9.57
CA GLY A 255 -11.68 8.93 9.83
C GLY A 255 -10.63 9.20 8.76
N ALA A 256 -9.60 9.92 9.18
CA ALA A 256 -8.45 10.30 8.36
C ALA A 256 -7.15 9.92 9.08
N ALA A 257 -6.12 9.59 8.30
CA ALA A 257 -4.82 9.18 8.80
C ALA A 257 -3.68 9.70 7.92
N THR A 258 -2.54 9.99 8.54
CA THR A 258 -1.24 10.18 7.89
C THR A 258 -0.24 9.20 8.49
N VAL A 259 0.55 8.57 7.62
CA VAL A 259 1.64 7.66 7.98
C VAL A 259 2.91 8.14 7.29
N ASN A 260 4.01 8.21 8.03
CA ASN A 260 5.34 8.39 7.45
C ASN A 260 6.01 7.03 7.28
N LEU A 261 6.34 6.66 6.04
CA LEU A 261 6.90 5.35 5.68
C LEU A 261 8.36 5.16 6.14
N VAL A 262 9.08 6.24 6.43
CA VAL A 262 10.48 6.18 6.88
C VAL A 262 10.55 6.06 8.39
N THR A 263 9.76 6.86 9.12
CA THR A 263 9.78 6.88 10.59
C THR A 263 8.75 5.95 11.22
N GLY A 264 7.83 5.41 10.43
CA GLY A 264 6.67 4.65 10.91
C GLY A 264 5.65 5.48 11.69
N ALA A 265 5.83 6.81 11.76
CA ALA A 265 4.98 7.69 12.56
C ALA A 265 3.56 7.72 12.00
N VAL A 266 2.57 7.54 12.88
CA VAL A 266 1.15 7.58 12.53
C VAL A 266 0.47 8.73 13.26
N LYS A 267 -0.43 9.42 12.57
CA LYS A 267 -1.39 10.36 13.15
C LYS A 267 -2.74 10.12 12.52
N ALA A 268 -3.75 9.82 13.31
CA ALA A 268 -5.11 9.62 12.82
C ALA A 268 -6.15 10.27 13.72
N THR A 269 -7.27 10.63 13.12
CA THR A 269 -8.48 11.09 13.80
C THR A 269 -9.64 10.29 13.27
N ALA A 270 -10.43 9.69 14.16
CA ALA A 270 -11.56 8.86 13.78
C ALA A 270 -12.76 9.12 14.70
N ASN A 271 -13.96 8.86 14.19
CA ASN A 271 -15.13 8.65 15.02
C ASN A 271 -15.31 7.14 15.21
N VAL A 272 -15.37 6.71 16.47
CA VAL A 272 -15.65 5.34 16.87
C VAL A 272 -17.14 5.23 17.14
N VAL A 273 -17.83 4.36 16.41
CA VAL A 273 -19.26 4.11 16.55
C VAL A 273 -19.45 2.74 17.16
N LEU A 274 -19.92 2.67 18.40
CA LEU A 274 -20.09 1.41 19.10
C LEU A 274 -21.22 0.58 18.48
N SER A 275 -21.04 -0.74 18.43
CA SER A 275 -22.11 -1.69 18.12
C SER A 275 -23.32 -1.49 19.05
N PRO A 276 -24.53 -1.92 18.65
CA PRO A 276 -25.70 -1.92 19.53
C PRO A 276 -25.43 -2.65 20.86
N GLU A 277 -24.75 -3.80 20.79
CA GLU A 277 -24.43 -4.64 21.95
C GLU A 277 -23.48 -3.93 22.91
N LEU A 278 -22.39 -3.34 22.40
CA LEU A 278 -21.44 -2.61 23.23
C LEU A 278 -22.02 -1.29 23.73
N THR A 279 -22.89 -0.64 22.94
CA THR A 279 -23.66 0.55 23.37
C THR A 279 -24.56 0.23 24.56
N ALA A 280 -25.25 -0.92 24.55
CA ALA A 280 -26.11 -1.33 25.65
C ALA A 280 -25.34 -1.55 26.97
N GLN A 281 -24.09 -1.99 26.87
CA GLN A 281 -23.18 -2.22 28.00
C GLN A 281 -22.46 -0.94 28.47
N ALA A 282 -22.45 0.11 27.64
CA ALA A 282 -21.84 1.39 27.99
C ALA A 282 -22.59 2.06 29.14
N GLY A 283 -21.85 2.86 29.92
CA GLY A 283 -22.40 3.65 31.02
C GLY A 283 -23.57 4.54 30.61
N THR A 284 -24.51 4.74 31.54
CA THR A 284 -25.69 5.60 31.33
C THR A 284 -25.29 7.00 30.85
N ASP A 285 -24.20 7.55 31.38
CA ASP A 285 -23.69 8.86 30.99
C ASP A 285 -23.13 8.86 29.57
N LEU A 286 -22.36 7.85 29.17
CA LEU A 286 -21.89 7.72 27.78
C LEU A 286 -23.05 7.59 26.80
N ARG A 287 -24.06 6.78 27.12
CA ARG A 287 -25.26 6.65 26.29
C ARG A 287 -26.04 7.95 26.19
N ARG A 288 -26.11 8.72 27.28
CA ARG A 288 -26.84 9.99 27.34
C ARG A 288 -26.13 11.10 26.58
N TYR A 289 -24.81 11.17 26.68
CA TYR A 289 -24.02 12.31 26.19
C TYR A 289 -23.26 12.02 24.90
N ALA A 290 -23.13 10.77 24.47
CA ALA A 290 -22.46 10.42 23.22
C ALA A 290 -23.39 9.64 22.28
N GLY A 291 -24.70 9.58 22.58
CA GLY A 291 -25.69 8.90 21.76
C GLY A 291 -26.01 9.69 20.48
N GLU A 292 -25.83 9.05 19.34
CA GLU A 292 -26.27 9.51 18.02
C GLU A 292 -26.99 8.34 17.33
N ASP A 293 -28.27 8.55 16.99
CA ASP A 293 -29.14 7.56 16.35
C ASP A 293 -29.15 6.18 17.06
N GLY A 294 -29.14 6.21 18.39
CA GLY A 294 -29.20 5.03 19.25
C GLY A 294 -27.86 4.32 19.48
N ARG A 295 -26.76 4.81 18.89
CA ARG A 295 -25.40 4.28 19.10
C ARG A 295 -24.51 5.31 19.77
N VAL A 296 -23.51 4.85 20.53
CA VAL A 296 -22.53 5.75 21.14
C VAL A 296 -21.43 6.08 20.13
N VAL A 297 -21.18 7.38 19.90
CA VAL A 297 -20.17 7.89 18.97
C VAL A 297 -19.11 8.69 19.74
N VAL A 298 -17.86 8.24 19.65
CA VAL A 298 -16.73 8.81 20.41
C VAL A 298 -15.60 9.22 19.46
N PRO A 299 -15.16 10.49 19.46
CA PRO A 299 -13.91 10.86 18.79
C PRO A 299 -12.73 10.09 19.37
N ALA A 300 -11.86 9.60 18.49
CA ALA A 300 -10.60 8.99 18.83
C ALA A 300 -9.46 9.70 18.10
N THR A 301 -8.32 9.78 18.78
CA THR A 301 -7.04 10.17 18.18
C THR A 301 -6.08 9.00 18.28
N ILE A 302 -5.34 8.76 17.19
CA ILE A 302 -4.34 7.71 17.09
C ILE A 302 -3.00 8.39 16.81
N SER A 303 -1.97 8.03 17.57
CA SER A 303 -0.64 8.60 17.44
C SER A 303 0.45 7.58 17.77
N GLY A 304 1.72 7.96 17.57
CA GLY A 304 2.88 7.10 17.85
C GLY A 304 3.45 6.52 16.57
N THR A 305 3.75 5.22 16.56
CA THR A 305 4.24 4.50 15.38
C THR A 305 3.35 3.28 15.09
N LEU A 306 3.47 2.72 13.89
CA LEU A 306 2.77 1.47 13.51
C LEU A 306 3.11 0.29 14.46
N GLU A 307 4.29 0.27 15.04
CA GLU A 307 4.71 -0.74 16.03
C GLU A 307 4.16 -0.46 17.43
N ARG A 308 4.08 0.83 17.81
CA ARG A 308 3.62 1.27 19.13
C ARG A 308 2.58 2.35 18.98
N THR A 309 1.40 1.90 18.59
CA THR A 309 0.24 2.76 18.41
C THR A 309 -0.35 3.12 19.77
N ARG A 310 -0.71 4.40 19.95
CA ARG A 310 -1.46 4.88 21.11
C ARG A 310 -2.82 5.39 20.66
N ILE A 311 -3.87 4.86 21.26
CA ILE A 311 -5.26 5.23 20.98
C ILE A 311 -5.82 5.98 22.20
N SER A 312 -6.32 7.19 21.96
CA SER A 312 -6.93 8.04 22.98
C SER A 312 -8.36 8.39 22.58
N LEU A 313 -9.32 8.02 23.43
CA LEU A 313 -10.73 8.36 23.27
C LEU A 313 -11.04 9.71 23.94
N ASP A 314 -11.73 10.59 23.22
CA ASP A 314 -12.15 11.89 23.74
C ASP A 314 -13.63 11.87 24.12
N ILE A 315 -13.90 11.34 25.31
CA ILE A 315 -15.24 11.25 25.90
C ILE A 315 -15.83 12.65 26.14
N THR A 316 -14.99 13.62 26.48
CA THR A 316 -15.42 15.00 26.77
C THR A 316 -15.92 15.68 25.50
N ALA A 317 -15.20 15.52 24.38
CA ALA A 317 -15.64 16.04 23.10
C ALA A 317 -16.88 15.31 22.58
N ALA A 318 -17.03 14.00 22.83
CA ALA A 318 -18.28 13.28 22.54
C ALA A 318 -19.47 13.94 23.24
N ALA A 319 -19.34 14.19 24.55
CA ALA A 319 -20.37 14.82 25.38
C ALA A 319 -20.77 16.20 24.87
N ARG A 320 -19.78 17.04 24.52
CA ARG A 320 -20.02 18.38 23.96
C ARG A 320 -20.74 18.32 22.61
N ARG A 321 -20.37 17.36 21.74
CA ARG A 321 -21.00 17.19 20.43
C ARG A 321 -22.48 16.81 20.53
N ALA A 322 -22.86 15.86 21.37
CA ALA A 322 -24.26 15.47 21.46
C ALA A 322 -25.15 16.58 22.01
N ILE A 323 -24.67 17.35 23.00
CA ILE A 323 -25.38 18.52 23.51
C ILE A 323 -25.63 19.54 22.39
N GLY A 324 -24.62 19.83 21.58
CA GLY A 324 -24.76 20.74 20.43
C GLY A 324 -25.73 20.23 19.37
N ASN A 325 -25.68 18.93 19.03
CA ASN A 325 -26.55 18.30 18.03
C ASN A 325 -28.02 18.29 18.48
N GLU A 326 -28.29 17.99 19.75
CA GLU A 326 -29.64 18.02 20.33
C GLU A 326 -30.22 19.44 20.33
N LEU A 327 -29.41 20.45 20.69
CA LEU A 327 -29.83 21.85 20.64
C LEU A 327 -30.22 22.25 19.21
N ARG A 328 -29.42 21.86 18.22
CA ARG A 328 -29.69 22.14 16.80
C ARG A 328 -30.93 21.41 16.28
N ARG A 329 -31.15 20.14 16.67
CA ARG A 329 -32.37 19.37 16.33
C ARG A 329 -33.61 20.04 16.91
N ARG A 330 -33.59 20.43 18.17
CA ARG A 330 -34.71 21.13 18.82
C ARG A 330 -35.02 22.46 18.15
N THR A 331 -34.00 23.28 17.87
CA THR A 331 -34.22 24.55 17.16
C THR A 331 -34.80 24.33 15.78
N LYS A 332 -34.34 23.32 15.02
CA LYS A 332 -34.89 23.00 13.70
C LYS A 332 -36.33 22.49 13.79
N SER A 333 -36.63 21.60 14.73
CA SER A 333 -38.00 21.11 14.98
C SER A 333 -38.96 22.24 15.36
N LEU A 334 -38.54 23.17 16.22
CA LEU A 334 -39.36 24.30 16.62
C LEU A 334 -39.61 25.28 15.47
N LEU A 335 -38.60 25.49 14.62
CA LEU A 335 -38.77 26.29 13.39
C LEU A 335 -39.73 25.58 12.42
N ASP A 336 -39.55 24.28 12.18
CA ASP A 336 -40.41 23.49 11.29
C ASP A 336 -41.87 23.46 11.80
N ASP A 337 -42.09 23.38 13.12
CA ASP A 337 -43.43 23.48 13.73
C ASP A 337 -44.03 24.89 13.65
N LEU A 338 -43.22 25.95 13.75
CA LEU A 338 -43.66 27.34 13.57
C LEU A 338 -44.04 27.66 12.11
N PHE A 339 -43.37 27.03 11.15
CA PHE A 339 -43.67 27.20 9.72
C PHE A 339 -44.73 26.22 9.20
N ARG A 340 -45.10 25.19 9.98
CA ARG A 340 -46.27 24.34 9.73
C ARG A 340 -47.53 25.13 10.08
N ARG A 341 -48.19 25.71 9.07
CA ARG A 341 -49.47 26.43 9.23
C ARG A 341 -50.53 25.54 9.91
N PRO A 342 -51.36 26.08 10.82
CA PRO A 342 -52.47 25.33 11.42
C PRO A 342 -53.57 25.15 10.38
N GLY A 343 -53.62 23.98 9.74
CA GLY A 343 -54.66 23.66 8.77
C GLY A 343 -54.34 22.39 8.01
N GLU A 344 -54.46 21.25 8.69
CA GLU A 344 -54.81 19.92 8.17
C GLU A 344 -54.58 18.91 9.29
N ARG A 345 -55.66 18.63 10.03
CA ARG A 345 -55.84 17.42 10.83
C ARG A 345 -56.91 16.60 10.16
#